data_AF-A0A1H3IQ98-F1
#
_entry.id   AF-A0A1H3IQ98-F1
#
_cell.length_a   1.000
_cell.length_b   1.000
_cell.length_c   1.000
_cell.angle_alpha   90.00
_cell.angle_beta   90.00
_cell.angle_gamma   90.00
#
_symmetry.space_group_name_H-M   'P 1'
#
loop_
_entity.id
_entity.type
_entity.pdbx_description
1 polymer ?
#
loop_
_entity_poly.entity_id
_entity_poly.type
_entity_poly.pdbx_seq_one_letter_code
_entity_poly.pdbx_strand_id
1 'polypeptide(L)'
;MEPTKSEAVRRHRKMWNWIADETDRLKFKVEKCEYFYNFEIEDIPSLECYCCEYLFNLGNCKCLNGCPIDWGNYFGCQKPCLESLYKLWCLECDWQKAANLAREIANLPERPDMEFDVLEEE
;
A
#
# COMPACT_ATOMS: atom_id res chain seq x y z
N MET A 1 9.32 -2.68 -17.79
CA MET A 1 8.17 -1.78 -18.01
C MET A 1 7.90 -1.15 -16.67
N GLU A 2 8.06 0.16 -16.54
CA GLU A 2 7.79 0.84 -15.28
C GLU A 2 6.29 0.70 -14.95
N PRO A 3 5.92 0.37 -13.70
CA PRO A 3 4.52 0.14 -13.35
C PRO A 3 3.72 1.43 -13.53
N THR A 4 2.53 1.35 -14.13
CA THR A 4 1.60 2.48 -14.17
C THR A 4 0.94 2.70 -12.81
N LYS A 5 0.39 3.90 -12.55
CA LYS A 5 -0.40 4.18 -11.34
C LYS A 5 -1.46 3.11 -11.11
N SER A 6 -2.26 2.80 -12.13
CA SER A 6 -3.37 1.83 -12.05
C SER A 6 -2.88 0.42 -11.75
N GLU A 7 -1.75 -0.03 -12.34
CA GLU A 7 -1.21 -1.36 -12.03
C GLU A 7 -0.63 -1.41 -10.61
N ALA A 8 0.03 -0.35 -10.15
CA ALA A 8 0.53 -0.25 -8.78
C ALA A 8 -0.61 -0.35 -7.76
N VAL A 9 -1.71 0.39 -7.98
CA VAL A 9 -2.92 0.31 -7.15
C VAL A 9 -3.53 -1.08 -7.20
N ARG A 10 -3.73 -1.65 -8.39
CA ARG A 10 -4.33 -2.99 -8.55
C ARG A 10 -3.53 -4.04 -7.79
N ARG A 11 -2.20 -4.03 -7.90
CA ARG A 11 -1.33 -4.98 -7.18
C ARG A 11 -1.32 -4.74 -5.68
N HIS A 12 -1.33 -3.48 -5.25
CA HIS A 12 -1.47 -3.12 -3.84
C HIS A 12 -2.76 -3.71 -3.24
N ARG A 13 -3.91 -3.48 -3.89
CA ARG A 13 -5.20 -4.04 -3.42
C ARG A 13 -5.20 -5.56 -3.43
N LYS A 14 -4.62 -6.18 -4.46
CA LYS A 14 -4.50 -7.65 -4.57
C LYS A 14 -3.71 -8.23 -3.39
N MET A 15 -2.55 -7.64 -3.07
CA MET A 15 -1.72 -8.08 -1.96
C MET A 15 -2.46 -7.95 -0.62
N TRP A 16 -3.07 -6.80 -0.35
CA TRP A 16 -3.77 -6.58 0.92
C TRP A 16 -5.02 -7.44 1.09
N ASN A 17 -5.79 -7.67 0.02
CA ASN A 17 -6.91 -8.62 0.07
C ASN A 17 -6.42 -10.05 0.33
N TRP A 18 -5.32 -10.48 -0.33
CA TRP A 18 -4.74 -11.79 -0.04
C TRP A 18 -4.27 -11.92 1.41
N ILE A 19 -3.59 -10.90 1.96
CA ILE A 19 -3.18 -10.88 3.37
C ILE A 19 -4.39 -11.03 4.29
N ALA A 20 -5.48 -10.32 4.00
CA ALA A 20 -6.70 -10.40 4.79
C ALA A 20 -7.34 -11.80 4.74
N ASP A 21 -7.51 -12.35 3.54
CA ASP A 21 -8.15 -13.65 3.34
C ASP A 21 -7.30 -14.78 3.93
N GLU A 22 -5.98 -14.71 3.75
CA GLU A 22 -5.06 -15.72 4.27
C GLU A 22 -4.93 -15.65 5.79
N THR A 23 -4.92 -14.44 6.36
CA THR A 23 -4.97 -14.26 7.82
C THR A 23 -6.23 -14.87 8.42
N ASP A 24 -7.38 -14.65 7.79
CA ASP A 24 -8.65 -15.22 8.22
C ASP A 24 -8.69 -16.74 8.04
N ARG A 25 -8.11 -17.26 6.96
CA ARG A 25 -8.03 -18.71 6.67
C ARG A 25 -7.14 -19.45 7.67
N LEU A 26 -5.97 -18.90 7.99
CA LEU A 26 -4.99 -19.50 8.88
C LEU A 26 -5.27 -19.25 10.36
N LYS A 27 -6.15 -18.27 10.67
CA LYS A 27 -6.38 -17.79 12.05
C LYS A 27 -5.09 -17.31 12.70
N PHE A 28 -4.22 -16.73 11.88
CA PHE A 28 -2.89 -16.24 12.24
C PHE A 28 -2.55 -15.07 11.32
N LYS A 29 -1.95 -14.00 11.84
CA LYS A 29 -1.61 -12.82 11.06
C LYS A 29 -0.51 -13.14 10.04
N VAL A 30 -0.83 -12.95 8.77
CA VAL A 30 0.10 -13.10 7.65
C VAL A 30 0.76 -11.75 7.35
N GLU A 31 2.07 -11.76 7.13
CA GLU A 31 2.88 -10.59 6.81
C GLU A 31 3.05 -10.42 5.28
N LYS A 32 3.46 -9.21 4.86
CA LYS A 32 3.64 -8.91 3.42
C LYS A 32 4.66 -9.80 2.72
N CYS A 33 5.75 -10.13 3.40
CA CYS A 33 6.79 -11.01 2.84
C CYS A 33 6.25 -12.39 2.46
N GLU A 34 5.24 -12.89 3.17
CA GLU A 34 4.60 -14.17 2.88
C GLU A 34 3.79 -14.13 1.58
N TYR A 35 3.25 -12.98 1.19
CA TYR A 35 2.61 -12.82 -0.12
C TYR A 35 3.63 -13.05 -1.25
N PHE A 36 4.78 -12.39 -1.18
CA PHE A 36 5.80 -12.53 -2.22
C PHE A 36 6.37 -13.94 -2.28
N TYR A 37 6.58 -14.56 -1.12
CA TYR A 37 6.99 -15.96 -1.04
C TYR A 37 5.95 -16.91 -1.65
N ASN A 38 4.68 -16.78 -1.26
CA ASN A 38 3.60 -17.67 -1.71
C ASN A 38 3.34 -17.58 -3.24
N PHE A 39 3.58 -16.43 -3.85
CA PHE A 39 3.40 -16.22 -5.29
C PHE A 39 4.71 -16.27 -6.09
N GLU A 40 5.82 -16.71 -5.48
CA GLU A 40 7.14 -16.83 -6.13
C GLU A 40 7.59 -15.52 -6.82
N ILE A 41 7.32 -14.38 -6.17
CA ILE A 41 7.68 -13.05 -6.67
C ILE A 41 9.09 -12.70 -6.19
N GLU A 42 10.07 -12.81 -7.07
CA GLU A 42 11.47 -12.47 -6.78
C GLU A 42 11.74 -10.96 -6.83
N ASP A 43 11.05 -10.24 -7.71
CA ASP A 43 11.15 -8.79 -7.86
C ASP A 43 10.25 -8.07 -6.84
N ILE A 44 10.73 -8.03 -5.59
CA ILE A 44 9.99 -7.48 -4.45
C ILE A 44 9.98 -5.94 -4.55
N PRO A 45 8.79 -5.30 -4.56
CA PRO A 45 8.70 -3.84 -4.64
C PRO A 45 9.32 -3.17 -3.42
N SER A 46 9.86 -1.97 -3.63
CA SER A 46 10.39 -1.07 -2.61
C SER A 46 9.43 -0.94 -1.43
N LEU A 47 9.96 -1.13 -0.21
CA LEU A 47 9.19 -1.13 1.05
C LEU A 47 8.01 -2.13 1.05
N GLU A 48 8.12 -3.19 0.26
CA GLU A 48 7.08 -4.22 0.11
C GLU A 48 5.72 -3.60 -0.27
N CYS A 49 5.74 -2.57 -1.13
CA CYS A 49 4.55 -1.83 -1.51
C CYS A 49 4.64 -1.37 -2.97
N TYR A 50 3.76 -1.91 -3.81
CA TYR A 50 3.69 -1.55 -5.23
C TYR A 50 3.46 -0.04 -5.47
N CYS A 51 2.75 0.65 -4.59
CA CYS A 51 2.60 2.11 -4.67
C CYS A 51 3.88 2.87 -4.30
N CYS A 52 4.71 2.35 -3.41
CA CYS A 52 6.01 2.92 -3.09
C CYS A 52 7.01 2.70 -4.24
N GLU A 53 7.01 1.51 -4.83
CA GLU A 53 7.79 1.18 -6.03
C GLU A 53 7.45 2.11 -7.21
N TYR A 54 6.16 2.34 -7.46
CA TYR A 54 5.70 3.30 -8.46
C TYR A 54 6.29 4.70 -8.23
N LEU A 55 6.21 5.20 -7.00
CA LEU A 55 6.75 6.52 -6.66
C LEU A 55 8.27 6.59 -6.77
N PHE A 56 8.96 5.53 -6.35
CA PHE A 56 10.40 5.44 -6.45
C PHE A 56 10.86 5.52 -7.91
N ASN A 57 10.17 4.82 -8.81
CA ASN A 57 10.44 4.86 -10.25
C ASN A 57 10.16 6.23 -10.88
N LEU A 58 9.25 7.02 -10.31
CA LEU A 58 9.03 8.43 -10.69
C LEU A 58 10.07 9.41 -10.10
N GLY A 59 11.11 8.91 -9.42
CA GLY A 59 12.10 9.74 -8.73
C GLY A 59 11.58 10.39 -7.44
N ASN A 60 10.38 10.00 -6.98
CA ASN A 60 9.80 10.53 -5.75
C ASN A 60 10.06 9.57 -4.58
N CYS A 61 11.09 9.87 -3.81
CA CYS A 61 11.50 9.05 -2.66
C CYS A 61 10.59 9.22 -1.42
N LYS A 62 9.63 10.16 -1.44
CA LYS A 62 8.78 10.51 -0.29
C LYS A 62 7.33 10.12 -0.56
N CYS A 63 6.87 9.06 0.09
CA CYS A 63 5.48 8.57 -0.01
C CYS A 63 4.41 9.52 0.55
N LEU A 64 4.79 10.75 0.93
CA LEU A 64 3.97 11.69 1.71
C LEU A 64 2.82 12.27 0.89
N ASN A 65 3.08 12.71 -0.34
CA ASN A 65 2.07 13.43 -1.16
C ASN A 65 1.78 12.76 -2.50
N GLY A 66 2.63 11.83 -2.95
CA GLY A 66 2.48 11.21 -4.27
C GLY A 66 1.73 9.87 -4.26
N CYS A 67 1.44 9.30 -3.09
CA CYS A 67 0.90 7.93 -3.04
C CYS A 67 -0.42 7.86 -3.83
N PRO A 68 -0.55 6.91 -4.79
CA PRO A 68 -1.81 6.71 -5.51
C PRO A 68 -3.00 6.40 -4.60
N ILE A 69 -2.74 5.89 -3.39
CA ILE A 69 -3.75 5.61 -2.38
C ILE A 69 -3.91 6.81 -1.46
N ASP A 70 -5.16 7.18 -1.20
CA ASP A 70 -5.51 8.16 -0.20
C ASP A 70 -5.59 7.50 1.18
N TRP A 71 -4.54 7.70 1.96
CA TRP A 71 -4.46 7.28 3.36
C TRP A 71 -5.16 8.26 4.33
N GLY A 72 -5.89 9.25 3.83
CA GLY A 72 -6.56 10.30 4.60
C GLY A 72 -5.58 11.34 5.15
N ASN A 73 -5.91 11.89 6.33
CA ASN A 73 -5.05 12.84 7.07
C ASN A 73 -3.74 12.23 7.60
N TYR A 74 -3.51 10.93 7.32
CA TYR A 74 -2.34 10.21 7.77
C TYR A 74 -1.26 10.26 6.68
N PHE A 75 -0.06 10.70 7.08
CA PHE A 75 1.09 10.99 6.22
C PHE A 75 1.66 9.77 5.47
N GLY A 76 0.93 9.25 4.49
CA GLY A 76 1.38 8.20 3.57
C GLY A 76 1.89 6.90 4.22
N CYS A 77 2.48 6.02 3.41
CA CYS A 77 3.01 4.72 3.87
C CYS A 77 4.33 4.83 4.68
N GLN A 78 5.06 5.95 4.56
CA GLN A 78 6.43 6.09 5.13
C GLN A 78 6.49 6.78 6.49
N LYS A 79 5.51 7.61 6.85
CA LYS A 79 5.36 8.07 8.23
C LYS A 79 4.21 7.28 8.82
N PRO A 80 4.47 6.18 9.57
CA PRO A 80 3.47 5.64 10.45
C PRO A 80 3.12 6.74 11.46
N CYS A 81 2.14 7.57 11.13
CA CYS A 81 1.35 8.22 12.14
C CYS A 81 0.86 7.09 13.06
N LEU A 82 0.89 7.29 14.37
CA LEU A 82 0.48 6.26 15.33
C LEU A 82 -0.94 5.73 15.06
N GLU A 83 -1.73 6.49 14.29
CA GLU A 83 -3.10 6.22 13.90
C GLU A 83 -3.27 5.74 12.44
N SER A 84 -2.21 5.57 11.65
CA SER A 84 -2.38 5.09 10.27
C SER A 84 -2.82 3.62 10.27
N LEU A 85 -3.73 3.26 9.35
CA LEU A 85 -4.22 1.87 9.23
C LEU A 85 -3.07 0.87 9.08
N TYR A 86 -2.01 1.24 8.35
CA TYR A 86 -0.82 0.40 8.23
C TYR A 86 -0.11 0.19 9.57
N LYS A 87 0.06 1.25 10.37
CA LYS A 87 0.69 1.13 11.69
C LYS A 87 -0.16 0.32 12.66
N LEU A 88 -1.48 0.53 12.64
CA LEU A 88 -2.43 -0.27 13.40
C LEU A 88 -2.31 -1.74 13.02
N TRP A 89 -2.27 -2.06 11.72
CA TRP A 89 -2.08 -3.43 11.24
C TRP A 89 -0.73 -4.02 11.68
N CYS A 90 0.36 -3.25 11.63
CA CYS A 90 1.68 -3.73 12.09
C CYS A 90 1.68 -4.09 13.58
N LEU A 91 0.98 -3.33 14.42
CA LEU A 91 0.95 -3.52 15.87
C LEU A 91 -0.11 -4.52 16.34
N GLU A 92 -1.06 -4.89 15.48
CA GLU A 92 -2.14 -5.79 15.84
C GLU A 92 -1.65 -7.24 15.93
N CYS A 93 -2.02 -7.90 17.03
CA CYS A 93 -1.69 -9.29 17.33
C CYS A 93 -2.89 -10.22 17.16
N ASP A 94 -4.11 -9.69 17.26
CA ASP A 94 -5.34 -10.45 17.02
C ASP A 94 -5.58 -10.63 15.51
N TRP A 95 -5.70 -11.89 15.08
CA TRP A 95 -5.82 -12.20 13.65
C TRP A 95 -7.13 -11.65 13.04
N GLN A 96 -8.23 -11.54 13.80
CA GLN A 96 -9.48 -11.00 13.26
C GLN A 96 -9.34 -9.52 12.96
N LYS A 97 -8.78 -8.77 13.91
CA LYS A 97 -8.52 -7.34 13.73
C LYS A 97 -7.48 -7.09 12.65
N ALA A 98 -6.42 -7.88 12.59
CA ALA A 98 -5.41 -7.77 11.54
C ALA A 98 -6.00 -8.02 10.15
N ALA A 99 -6.86 -9.05 10.00
CA ALA A 99 -7.56 -9.31 8.74
C ALA A 99 -8.48 -8.14 8.35
N ASN A 100 -9.24 -7.58 9.30
CA ASN A 100 -10.12 -6.44 9.04
C ASN A 100 -9.33 -5.19 8.62
N LEU A 101 -8.24 -4.86 9.32
CA LEU A 101 -7.36 -3.75 8.97
C LEU A 101 -6.75 -3.93 7.58
N ALA A 102 -6.34 -5.16 7.22
CA ALA A 102 -5.85 -5.46 5.87
C ALA A 102 -6.94 -5.24 4.79
N ARG A 103 -8.20 -5.61 5.06
CA ARG A 103 -9.32 -5.31 4.15
C ARG A 103 -9.58 -3.82 4.03
N GLU A 104 -9.50 -3.07 5.12
CA GLU A 104 -9.67 -1.61 5.10
C GLU A 104 -8.57 -0.96 4.25
N ILE A 105 -7.31 -1.37 4.43
CA ILE A 105 -6.19 -0.88 3.61
C ILE A 105 -6.41 -1.22 2.13
N ALA A 106 -6.83 -2.45 1.82
CA ALA A 106 -7.11 -2.87 0.44
C ALA A 106 -8.20 -2.04 -0.25
N ASN A 107 -9.12 -1.44 0.53
CA ASN A 107 -10.26 -0.69 0.04
C ASN A 107 -10.12 0.83 0.22
N LEU A 108 -8.95 1.32 0.63
CA LEU A 108 -8.70 2.76 0.69
C LEU A 108 -8.96 3.43 -0.67
N PRO A 109 -9.50 4.66 -0.69
CA PRO A 109 -9.75 5.38 -1.92
C PRO A 109 -8.45 5.69 -2.67
N GLU A 110 -8.53 5.88 -3.98
CA GLU A 110 -7.41 6.40 -4.75
C GLU A 110 -7.36 7.92 -4.63
N ARG A 111 -6.16 8.50 -4.60
CA ARG A 111 -6.01 9.95 -4.79
C ARG A 111 -6.39 10.30 -6.22
N PRO A 112 -7.12 11.41 -6.43
CA PRO A 112 -7.34 11.92 -7.78
C PRO A 112 -6.00 12.16 -8.47
N ASP A 113 -5.97 12.03 -9.80
CA ASP A 113 -4.82 12.48 -10.57
C ASP A 113 -4.65 13.97 -10.29
N MET A 114 -3.47 14.38 -9.79
CA MET A 114 -3.14 15.80 -9.73
C MET A 114 -2.99 16.26 -11.17
N GLU A 115 -3.95 17.04 -11.67
CA GLU A 115 -3.69 17.96 -12.78
C GLU A 115 -2.55 18.86 -12.31
N PHE A 116 -1.35 18.63 -12.85
CA PHE A 116 -0.31 19.63 -12.76
C PHE A 116 -0.82 20.81 -13.59
N ASP A 117 -1.34 21.84 -12.94
CA ASP A 117 -1.49 23.14 -13.57
C ASP A 117 -0.09 23.52 -14.06
N VAL A 118 0.10 23.44 -15.39
CA VAL A 118 1.24 24.02 -16.05
C VAL A 118 1.07 25.51 -15.83
N LEU A 119 1.79 26.06 -14.86
CA LEU A 119 2.02 27.49 -14.82
C LEU A 119 2.85 27.79 -16.08
N GLU A 120 2.14 28.16 -17.16
CA GLU A 120 2.73 28.90 -18.26
C GLU A 120 3.25 30.20 -17.64
N GLU A 121 4.55 30.23 -17.35
CA GLU A 121 5.26 31.49 -17.12
C GLU A 121 5.28 32.24 -18.47
N GLU A 122 4.39 33.23 -18.61
CA GLU A 122 4.44 34.25 -19.66
C GLU A 122 5.66 35.18 -19.51
#